data_AF-A0A1Y1Q5C6-F1
#
_entry.id   AF-A0A1Y1Q5C6-F1
#
_cell.length_a   1.000
_cell.length_b   1.000
_cell.length_c   1.000
_cell.angle_alpha   90.00
_cell.angle_beta   90.00
_cell.angle_gamma   90.00
#
_symmetry.space_group_name_H-M   'P 1'
#
loop_
_entity.id
_entity.type
_entity.pdbx_description
1 polymer ?
#
loop_
_entity_poly.entity_id
_entity_poly.type
_entity_poly.pdbx_seq_one_letter_code
_entity_poly.pdbx_strand_id
1 'polypeptide(L)'
;MPDNKSVANSNKTAGEAVSKCSTPCCKVPEKVPEKGKKVPLDKNNQKFIEDANKYFDDQINNNKGTIDRYEKKNLAKDKNFENAKTNINRLTEQKAQFKKLIDSNNSYGDDFFTLANVIYNEAGTSNPAAKNAVAHAYLNRVNKDHTKNVCRVREPEGAEVSHYKKHNQSFGTRTDKQPFLNSYISSMEAAEKRLDCKTPDPTCGATNWLSPKSLSRGGGNSQYRKEYDKYFPTWAISNDAYKTMSNKEKSAHWNPDYKEITVPGVSPQDFLFYKGVK
;
A
#
# COMPACT_ATOMS: atom_id res chain seq x y z
N MET A 1 6.57 -15.39 -51.03
CA MET A 1 5.43 -16.16 -50.46
C MET A 1 5.94 -17.55 -50.11
N PRO A 2 5.45 -18.19 -49.05
CA PRO A 2 5.39 -17.80 -47.65
C PRO A 2 6.27 -18.73 -46.79
N ASP A 3 6.56 -18.35 -45.54
CA ASP A 3 6.64 -19.35 -44.46
C ASP A 3 6.25 -18.68 -43.16
N ASN A 4 4.95 -18.80 -42.89
CA ASN A 4 4.24 -18.26 -41.76
C ASN A 4 4.48 -19.18 -40.56
N LYS A 5 5.61 -19.02 -39.86
CA LYS A 5 5.83 -19.70 -38.58
C LYS A 5 5.01 -19.01 -37.50
N SER A 6 3.81 -19.56 -37.31
CA SER A 6 2.98 -19.48 -36.10
C SER A 6 3.84 -19.34 -34.83
N VAL A 7 3.89 -18.14 -34.28
CA VAL A 7 4.41 -17.90 -32.94
C VAL A 7 3.34 -18.38 -31.98
N ALA A 8 3.57 -19.57 -31.42
CA ALA A 8 2.75 -20.12 -30.36
C ALA A 8 2.72 -19.14 -29.18
N ASN A 9 1.55 -18.53 -28.98
CA ASN A 9 1.24 -17.72 -27.83
C ASN A 9 1.15 -18.64 -26.61
N SER A 10 2.29 -18.90 -25.98
CA SER A 10 2.34 -19.66 -24.73
C SER A 10 1.82 -18.78 -23.61
N ASN A 11 0.52 -18.87 -23.36
CA ASN A 11 -0.08 -18.54 -22.07
C ASN A 11 0.58 -19.44 -21.01
N LYS A 12 1.75 -19.02 -20.52
CA LYS A 12 2.37 -19.61 -19.34
C LYS A 12 1.52 -19.18 -18.16
N THR A 13 0.65 -20.09 -17.74
CA THR A 13 -0.20 -19.99 -16.56
C THR A 13 0.65 -19.55 -15.37
N ALA A 14 0.16 -18.52 -14.68
CA ALA A 14 0.70 -18.02 -13.42
C ALA A 14 0.93 -19.18 -12.45
N GLY A 15 2.04 -19.11 -11.72
CA GLY A 15 2.62 -20.19 -10.95
C GLY A 15 1.69 -20.83 -9.92
N GLU A 16 2.12 -22.02 -9.47
CA GLU A 16 1.52 -22.82 -8.41
C GLU A 16 0.86 -21.95 -7.33
N ALA A 17 -0.45 -22.15 -7.16
CA ALA A 17 -1.21 -21.59 -6.05
C ALA A 17 -0.49 -21.94 -4.74
N VAL A 18 -0.09 -20.90 -4.01
CA VAL A 18 0.73 -21.01 -2.80
C VAL A 18 0.03 -21.90 -1.78
N SER A 19 0.66 -23.01 -1.40
CA SER A 19 0.27 -23.85 -0.26
C SER A 19 0.06 -22.97 0.97
N LYS A 20 -1.03 -23.17 1.73
CA LYS A 20 -1.41 -22.41 2.93
C LYS A 20 -0.19 -21.99 3.77
N CYS A 21 0.27 -20.76 3.59
CA CYS A 21 1.34 -20.21 4.40
C CYS A 21 0.79 -19.88 5.77
N SER A 22 1.27 -20.59 6.80
CA SER A 22 0.98 -20.27 8.19
C SER A 22 2.14 -19.46 8.77
N THR A 23 2.42 -18.27 8.22
CA THR A 23 3.28 -17.33 8.94
C THR A 23 2.43 -16.71 10.04
N PRO A 24 2.75 -16.93 11.34
CA PRO A 24 1.99 -16.34 12.43
C PRO A 24 2.00 -14.83 12.29
N CYS A 25 0.82 -14.21 12.39
CA CYS A 25 0.74 -12.77 12.42
C CYS A 25 1.32 -12.28 13.76
N CYS A 26 2.37 -11.46 13.71
CA CYS A 26 2.85 -10.75 14.88
C CYS A 26 1.93 -9.56 15.20
N LYS A 27 1.60 -9.41 16.49
CA LYS A 27 0.70 -8.35 16.95
C LYS A 27 1.46 -7.07 17.22
N VAL A 28 0.96 -5.94 16.73
CA VAL A 28 1.41 -4.63 17.18
C VAL A 28 0.69 -4.34 18.50
N PRO A 29 1.40 -4.02 19.58
CA PRO A 29 0.76 -3.78 20.86
C PRO A 29 -0.06 -2.49 20.79
N GLU A 30 -1.31 -2.57 21.23
CA GLU A 30 -2.10 -1.37 21.49
C GLU A 30 -1.43 -0.53 22.57
N LYS A 31 -1.37 0.79 22.37
CA LYS A 31 -0.89 1.76 23.36
C LYS A 31 -2.03 1.98 24.35
N VAL A 32 -1.79 1.65 25.61
CA VAL A 32 -2.77 1.86 26.68
C VAL A 32 -2.90 3.36 26.95
N PRO A 33 -4.05 3.98 26.67
CA PRO A 33 -4.24 5.36 27.05
C PRO A 33 -4.39 5.48 28.58
N GLU A 34 -4.00 6.63 29.14
CA GLU A 34 -4.48 7.01 30.47
C GLU A 34 -6.02 6.98 30.48
N LYS A 35 -6.63 6.50 31.57
CA LYS A 35 -8.09 6.28 31.69
C LYS A 35 -8.89 7.44 31.07
N GLY A 36 -9.66 7.12 30.03
CA GLY A 36 -10.57 8.04 29.35
C GLY A 36 -9.94 9.00 28.33
N LYS A 37 -8.63 8.94 28.08
CA LYS A 37 -7.94 9.78 27.08
C LYS A 37 -7.70 9.02 25.78
N LYS A 38 -7.55 9.76 24.68
CA LYS A 38 -7.03 9.21 23.42
C LYS A 38 -5.51 9.05 23.53
N VAL A 39 -4.92 8.07 22.84
CA VAL A 39 -3.46 8.01 22.69
C VAL A 39 -3.03 9.30 21.96
N PRO A 40 -2.11 10.10 22.53
CA PRO A 40 -1.70 11.33 21.90
C PRO A 40 -1.02 11.01 20.57
N LEU A 41 -1.52 11.63 19.50
CA LEU A 41 -0.88 11.63 18.19
C LEU A 41 0.21 12.71 18.15
N ASP A 42 1.24 12.50 17.35
CA ASP A 42 2.20 13.55 17.07
C ASP A 42 1.52 14.77 16.39
N LYS A 43 2.14 15.95 16.51
CA LYS A 43 1.60 17.21 15.98
C LYS A 43 1.37 17.16 14.46
N ASN A 44 2.14 16.36 13.73
CA ASN A 44 2.03 16.25 12.29
C ASN A 44 0.80 15.43 11.87
N ASN A 45 0.54 14.33 12.56
CA ASN A 45 -0.66 13.50 12.39
C ASN A 45 -1.91 14.29 12.79
N GLN A 46 -1.88 15.01 13.91
CA GLN A 46 -2.96 15.91 14.32
C GLN A 46 -3.26 16.96 13.25
N LYS A 47 -2.21 17.67 12.79
CA LYS A 47 -2.35 18.68 11.73
C LYS A 47 -2.91 18.09 10.43
N PHE A 48 -2.45 16.90 10.04
CA PHE A 48 -2.97 16.22 8.86
C PHE A 48 -4.47 15.93 8.97
N ILE A 49 -4.92 15.41 10.12
CA ILE A 49 -6.34 15.13 10.38
C ILE A 49 -7.17 16.41 10.32
N GLU A 50 -6.68 17.49 10.92
CA GLU A 50 -7.34 18.80 10.89
C GLU A 50 -7.44 19.35 9.46
N ASP A 51 -6.33 19.37 8.73
CA ASP A 51 -6.27 19.86 7.35
C ASP A 51 -7.17 19.02 6.43
N ALA A 52 -7.22 17.70 6.59
CA ALA A 52 -8.08 16.80 5.83
C ALA A 52 -9.57 17.02 6.13
N ASN A 53 -9.94 17.16 7.40
CA ASN A 53 -11.33 17.45 7.80
C ASN A 53 -11.78 18.81 7.27
N LYS A 54 -10.93 19.84 7.41
CA LYS A 54 -11.18 21.16 6.84
C LYS A 54 -11.39 21.10 5.33
N TYR A 55 -10.55 20.34 4.62
CA TYR A 55 -10.72 20.13 3.19
C TYR A 55 -12.08 19.52 2.84
N PHE A 56 -12.51 18.46 3.55
CA PHE A 56 -13.83 17.88 3.33
C PHE A 56 -14.96 18.90 3.57
N ASP A 57 -14.89 19.67 4.66
CA ASP A 57 -15.90 20.69 4.98
C ASP A 57 -15.96 21.81 3.95
N ASP A 58 -14.80 22.33 3.53
CA ASP A 58 -14.71 23.35 2.50
C ASP A 58 -15.31 22.85 1.17
N GLN A 59 -15.00 21.62 0.76
CA GLN A 59 -15.56 21.04 -0.48
C GLN A 59 -17.07 20.78 -0.38
N ILE A 60 -17.57 20.30 0.76
CA ILE A 60 -19.01 20.11 1.00
C ILE A 60 -19.73 21.46 0.92
N ASN A 61 -19.22 22.48 1.61
CA ASN A 61 -19.82 23.81 1.63
C ASN A 61 -19.78 24.48 0.25
N ASN A 62 -18.71 24.31 -0.52
CA ASN A 62 -18.62 24.80 -1.89
C ASN A 62 -19.68 24.16 -2.82
N ASN A 63 -19.94 22.86 -2.66
CA ASN A 63 -20.99 22.19 -3.43
C ASN A 63 -22.40 22.62 -2.96
N LYS A 64 -22.62 22.82 -1.65
CA LYS A 64 -23.87 23.38 -1.12
C LYS A 64 -24.16 24.77 -1.68
N GLY A 65 -23.17 25.67 -1.66
CA GLY A 65 -23.31 27.00 -2.29
C GLY A 65 -23.50 26.94 -3.81
N THR A 66 -23.10 25.85 -4.47
CA THR A 66 -23.45 25.62 -5.87
C THR A 66 -24.92 25.22 -6.01
N ILE A 67 -25.42 24.30 -5.19
CA ILE A 67 -26.86 23.95 -5.14
C ILE A 67 -27.72 25.19 -4.92
N ASP A 68 -27.43 25.98 -3.89
CA ASP A 68 -28.21 27.19 -3.55
C ASP A 68 -28.27 28.19 -4.72
N ARG A 69 -27.16 28.36 -5.46
CA ARG A 69 -27.11 29.25 -6.63
C ARG A 69 -27.96 28.73 -7.79
N TYR A 70 -27.99 27.43 -8.01
CA TYR A 70 -28.79 26.82 -9.08
C TYR A 70 -30.29 26.83 -8.74
N GLU A 71 -30.65 26.59 -7.48
CA GLU A 71 -32.03 26.70 -6.99
C GLU A 71 -32.56 28.13 -7.15
N LYS A 72 -31.79 29.15 -6.74
CA LYS A 72 -32.16 30.57 -6.92
C LYS A 72 -32.35 30.97 -8.38
N LYS A 73 -31.71 30.28 -9.32
CA LYS A 73 -31.82 30.53 -10.76
C LYS A 73 -32.85 29.63 -11.45
N ASN A 74 -33.58 28.78 -10.71
CA ASN A 74 -34.47 27.76 -11.25
C ASN A 74 -33.79 26.80 -12.25
N LEU A 75 -32.49 26.53 -12.04
CA LEU A 75 -31.66 25.65 -12.88
C LEU A 75 -31.50 24.25 -12.25
N ALA A 76 -32.45 23.80 -11.44
CA ALA A 76 -32.38 22.53 -10.72
C ALA A 76 -32.35 21.27 -11.62
N LYS A 77 -32.58 21.41 -12.93
CA LYS A 77 -32.47 20.33 -13.91
C LYS A 77 -31.08 20.24 -14.57
N ASP A 78 -30.16 21.16 -14.24
CA ASP A 78 -28.82 21.16 -14.82
C ASP A 78 -27.97 20.01 -14.28
N LYS A 79 -27.16 19.40 -15.14
CA LYS A 79 -26.27 18.29 -14.77
C LYS A 79 -25.31 18.66 -13.63
N ASN A 80 -24.85 19.91 -13.58
CA ASN A 80 -23.93 20.38 -12.55
C ASN A 80 -24.60 20.46 -11.16
N PHE A 81 -25.91 20.66 -11.11
CA PHE A 81 -26.68 20.60 -9.87
C PHE A 81 -26.70 19.19 -9.28
N GLU A 82 -27.01 18.20 -10.10
CA GLU A 82 -27.01 16.79 -9.69
C GLU A 82 -25.59 16.27 -9.39
N ASN A 83 -24.58 16.74 -10.13
CA ASN A 83 -23.17 16.48 -9.81
C ASN A 83 -22.80 17.04 -8.43
N ALA A 84 -23.25 18.26 -8.08
CA ALA A 84 -22.97 18.86 -6.79
C ALA A 84 -23.60 18.06 -5.63
N LYS A 85 -24.85 17.59 -5.78
CA LYS A 85 -25.50 16.70 -4.80
C LYS A 85 -24.74 15.39 -4.63
N THR A 86 -24.39 14.75 -5.74
CA THR A 86 -23.62 13.49 -5.73
C THR A 86 -22.27 13.68 -5.03
N ASN A 87 -21.59 14.80 -5.29
CA ASN A 87 -20.34 15.14 -4.64
C ASN A 87 -20.48 15.36 -3.13
N ILE A 88 -21.54 16.03 -2.67
CA ILE A 88 -21.79 16.22 -1.22
C ILE A 88 -21.93 14.87 -0.52
N ASN A 89 -22.74 13.96 -1.07
CA ASN A 89 -22.94 12.64 -0.48
C ASN A 89 -21.62 11.87 -0.41
N ARG A 90 -20.89 11.80 -1.53
CA ARG A 90 -19.58 11.14 -1.60
C ARG A 90 -18.57 11.71 -0.60
N LEU A 91 -18.46 13.04 -0.50
CA LEU A 91 -17.54 13.69 0.43
C LEU A 91 -17.93 13.45 1.89
N THR A 92 -19.23 13.42 2.20
CA THR A 92 -19.75 13.16 3.53
C THR A 92 -19.44 11.74 3.98
N GLU A 93 -19.66 10.75 3.10
CA GLU A 93 -19.33 9.34 3.34
C GLU A 93 -17.82 9.16 3.56
N GLN A 94 -16.99 9.78 2.73
CA GLN A 94 -15.53 9.71 2.86
C GLN A 94 -15.03 10.35 4.14
N LYS A 95 -15.58 11.51 4.53
CA LYS A 95 -15.26 12.15 5.81
C LYS A 95 -15.63 11.24 6.98
N ALA A 96 -16.82 10.62 6.94
CA ALA A 96 -17.28 9.70 7.97
C ALA A 96 -16.38 8.46 8.06
N GLN A 97 -15.99 7.87 6.92
CA GLN A 97 -15.07 6.74 6.85
C GLN A 97 -13.68 7.08 7.39
N PHE A 98 -13.12 8.23 6.98
CA PHE A 98 -11.84 8.73 7.49
C PHE A 98 -11.86 8.88 9.01
N LYS A 99 -12.90 9.53 9.55
CA LYS A 99 -13.08 9.69 11.00
C LYS A 99 -13.22 8.34 11.70
N LYS A 100 -14.03 7.43 11.16
CA LYS A 100 -14.24 6.09 11.72
C LYS A 100 -12.92 5.33 11.85
N LEU A 101 -12.09 5.33 10.81
CA LEU A 101 -10.79 4.65 10.80
C LEU A 101 -9.84 5.22 11.85
N ILE A 102 -9.83 6.54 12.04
CA ILE A 102 -9.02 7.20 13.08
C ILE A 102 -9.50 6.77 14.47
N ASP A 103 -10.81 6.81 14.71
CA ASP A 103 -11.37 6.49 16.02
C ASP A 103 -11.21 5.00 16.36
N SER A 104 -11.41 4.09 15.39
CA SER A 104 -11.26 2.64 15.60
C SER A 104 -9.82 2.20 15.83
N ASN A 105 -8.85 2.96 15.31
CA ASN A 105 -7.42 2.62 15.40
C ASN A 105 -6.65 3.57 16.33
N ASN A 106 -7.35 4.37 17.14
CA ASN A 106 -6.75 5.33 18.05
C ASN A 106 -5.81 4.67 19.09
N SER A 107 -6.04 3.40 19.44
CA SER A 107 -5.16 2.63 20.33
C SER A 107 -3.76 2.39 19.75
N TYR A 108 -3.59 2.44 18.43
CA TYR A 108 -2.26 2.30 17.80
C TYR A 108 -1.50 3.64 17.71
N GLY A 109 -2.20 4.77 17.85
CA GLY A 109 -1.61 6.11 17.75
C GLY A 109 -0.89 6.32 16.41
N ASP A 110 0.33 6.88 16.46
CA ASP A 110 1.11 7.19 15.25
C ASP A 110 1.44 5.98 14.38
N ASP A 111 1.52 4.77 14.96
CA ASP A 111 1.85 3.53 14.24
C ASP A 111 0.85 3.26 13.10
N PHE A 112 -0.42 3.60 13.32
CA PHE A 112 -1.46 3.50 12.30
C PHE A 112 -1.19 4.42 11.11
N PHE A 113 -0.84 5.67 11.37
CA PHE A 113 -0.55 6.67 10.33
C PHE A 113 0.75 6.38 9.61
N THR A 114 1.78 5.92 10.31
CA THR A 114 3.04 5.48 9.70
C THR A 114 2.80 4.32 8.75
N LEU A 115 2.08 3.28 9.17
CA LEU A 115 1.80 2.13 8.30
C LEU A 115 0.93 2.53 7.10
N ALA A 116 -0.13 3.32 7.31
CA ALA A 116 -0.96 3.84 6.23
C ALA A 116 -0.15 4.68 5.23
N ASN A 117 0.81 5.47 5.72
CA ASN A 117 1.68 6.28 4.87
C ASN A 117 2.65 5.43 4.06
N VAL A 118 3.22 4.36 4.63
CA VAL A 118 4.04 3.39 3.89
C VAL A 118 3.24 2.75 2.77
N ILE A 119 2.03 2.25 3.09
CA ILE A 119 1.14 1.63 2.10
C ILE A 119 0.77 2.62 0.99
N TYR A 120 0.51 3.89 1.34
CA TYR A 120 0.20 4.92 0.36
C TYR A 120 1.38 5.20 -0.58
N ASN A 121 2.60 5.35 -0.05
CA ASN A 121 3.79 5.65 -0.86
C ASN A 121 4.13 4.50 -1.82
N GLU A 122 3.94 3.25 -1.40
CA GLU A 122 4.24 2.07 -2.21
C GLU A 122 3.09 1.67 -3.15
N ALA A 123 1.87 1.61 -2.62
CA ALA A 123 0.71 0.98 -3.25
C ALA A 123 -0.53 1.90 -3.30
N GLY A 124 -0.35 3.22 -3.21
CA GLY A 124 -1.44 4.20 -3.15
C GLY A 124 -2.46 4.06 -4.27
N THR A 125 -2.00 3.83 -5.51
CA THR A 125 -2.85 3.65 -6.70
C THR A 125 -3.16 2.18 -7.04
N SER A 126 -2.62 1.24 -6.27
CA SER A 126 -2.81 -0.19 -6.50
C SER A 126 -4.09 -0.70 -5.84
N ASN A 127 -4.51 -1.93 -6.17
CA ASN A 127 -5.74 -2.52 -5.64
C ASN A 127 -5.64 -2.86 -4.12
N PRO A 128 -6.76 -3.17 -3.44
CA PRO A 128 -6.75 -3.48 -2.01
C PRO A 128 -5.87 -4.68 -1.62
N ALA A 129 -5.75 -5.70 -2.48
CA ALA A 129 -4.90 -6.86 -2.21
C ALA A 129 -3.42 -6.47 -2.17
N ALA A 130 -2.99 -5.60 -3.09
CA ALA A 130 -1.62 -5.09 -3.14
C ALA A 130 -1.29 -4.24 -1.91
N LYS A 131 -2.21 -3.35 -1.51
CA LYS A 131 -2.08 -2.55 -0.29
C LYS A 131 -1.94 -3.44 0.96
N ASN A 132 -2.77 -4.47 1.07
CA ASN A 132 -2.68 -5.44 2.17
C ASN A 132 -1.34 -6.19 2.16
N ALA A 133 -0.91 -6.67 0.99
CA ALA A 133 0.35 -7.40 0.85
C ALA A 133 1.57 -6.53 1.23
N VAL A 134 1.60 -5.25 0.81
CA VAL A 134 2.65 -4.30 1.23
C VAL A 134 2.62 -4.07 2.74
N ALA A 135 1.44 -3.92 3.35
CA ALA A 135 1.32 -3.76 4.81
C ALA A 135 1.96 -4.93 5.57
N HIS A 136 1.70 -6.16 5.11
CA HIS A 136 2.32 -7.36 5.68
C HIS A 136 3.82 -7.41 5.45
N ALA A 137 4.27 -7.20 4.21
CA ALA A 137 5.69 -7.27 3.86
C ALA A 137 6.53 -6.22 4.60
N TYR A 138 5.98 -5.01 4.79
CA TYR A 138 6.64 -3.98 5.58
C TYR A 138 6.80 -4.36 7.04
N LEU A 139 5.75 -4.88 7.68
CA LEU A 139 5.86 -5.31 9.07
C LEU A 139 6.78 -6.51 9.25
N ASN A 140 6.84 -7.43 8.29
CA ASN A 140 7.83 -8.50 8.28
C ASN A 140 9.25 -7.95 8.15
N ARG A 141 9.46 -6.93 7.30
CA ARG A 141 10.78 -6.28 7.12
C ARG A 141 11.28 -5.65 8.40
N VAL A 142 10.45 -4.86 9.08
CA VAL A 142 10.89 -4.11 10.28
C VAL A 142 10.92 -4.98 11.54
N ASN A 143 10.31 -6.17 11.51
CA ASN A 143 10.27 -7.12 12.62
C ASN A 143 10.89 -8.48 12.25
N LYS A 144 12.16 -8.47 11.82
CA LYS A 144 12.90 -9.68 11.40
C LYS A 144 12.95 -10.80 12.46
N ASP A 145 12.72 -10.47 13.73
CA ASP A 145 12.63 -11.42 14.85
C ASP A 145 11.16 -11.70 15.22
N HIS A 146 10.52 -12.60 14.47
CA HIS A 146 9.15 -13.04 14.75
C HIS A 146 9.00 -13.85 16.05
N THR A 147 10.10 -14.23 16.72
CA THR A 147 10.05 -15.06 17.93
C THR A 147 9.46 -14.33 19.13
N LYS A 148 9.45 -12.99 19.09
CA LYS A 148 8.98 -12.15 20.20
C LYS A 148 7.48 -11.87 20.18
N ASN A 149 6.73 -12.35 19.19
CA ASN A 149 5.27 -12.13 19.02
C ASN A 149 4.78 -10.67 19.09
N VAL A 150 5.70 -9.70 19.19
CA VAL A 150 5.44 -8.26 19.32
C VAL A 150 6.09 -7.58 18.14
N CYS A 151 5.26 -6.97 17.29
CA CYS A 151 5.69 -6.18 16.16
C CYS A 151 5.67 -4.69 16.52
N ARG A 152 6.63 -3.96 15.97
CA ARG A 152 6.69 -2.50 16.03
C ARG A 152 6.44 -1.94 14.64
N VAL A 153 5.68 -0.87 14.58
CA VAL A 153 5.68 0.00 13.41
C VAL A 153 6.72 1.07 13.65
N ARG A 154 7.57 1.31 12.66
CA ARG A 154 8.47 2.47 12.65
C ARG A 154 8.42 3.15 11.30
N GLU A 155 8.94 4.36 11.24
CA GLU A 155 9.18 5.05 9.98
C GLU A 155 10.22 4.26 9.15
N PRO A 156 10.13 4.29 7.81
CA PRO A 156 11.14 3.69 6.94
C PRO A 156 12.51 4.35 7.12
N GLU A 157 13.55 3.54 7.02
CA GLU A 157 14.95 3.98 7.08
C GLU A 157 15.59 3.88 5.69
N GLY A 158 16.32 4.92 5.28
CA GLY A 158 17.02 4.93 3.99
C GLY A 158 16.10 4.64 2.80
N ALA A 159 16.40 3.55 2.07
CA ALA A 159 15.70 3.16 0.84
C ALA A 159 14.71 1.99 1.04
N GLU A 160 14.20 1.77 2.26
CA GLU A 160 13.21 0.72 2.52
C GLU A 160 11.88 0.94 1.80
N VAL A 161 11.48 2.20 1.62
CA VAL A 161 10.26 2.62 0.93
C VAL A 161 10.64 3.63 -0.15
N SER A 162 10.24 3.34 -1.38
CA SER A 162 10.49 4.15 -2.56
C SER A 162 9.85 5.52 -2.40
N HIS A 163 10.67 6.57 -2.50
CA HIS A 163 10.22 7.96 -2.42
C HIS A 163 9.39 8.30 -1.18
N TYR A 164 9.69 7.69 -0.04
CA TYR A 164 8.95 7.91 1.20
C TYR A 164 8.85 9.41 1.54
N LYS A 165 7.63 9.92 1.53
CA LYS A 165 7.31 11.26 2.02
C LYS A 165 6.32 11.15 3.17
N LYS A 166 6.54 11.92 4.23
CA LYS A 166 5.56 12.02 5.32
C LYS A 166 4.28 12.66 4.80
N HIS A 167 3.13 12.07 5.14
CA HIS A 167 1.82 12.48 4.63
C HIS A 167 1.54 13.98 4.90
N ASN A 168 1.90 14.49 6.09
CA ASN A 168 1.70 15.88 6.49
C ASN A 168 2.50 16.88 5.63
N GLN A 169 3.73 16.53 5.23
CA GLN A 169 4.57 17.34 4.36
C GLN A 169 3.97 17.45 2.95
N SER A 170 3.18 16.46 2.55
CA SER A 170 2.58 16.40 1.22
C SER A 170 1.20 17.06 1.16
N PHE A 171 0.35 16.93 2.18
CA PHE A 171 -1.07 17.24 2.01
C PHE A 171 -1.36 18.75 1.79
N GLY A 172 -0.74 19.63 2.56
CA GLY A 172 -1.03 21.07 2.52
C GLY A 172 -0.79 21.73 1.16
N THR A 173 0.26 21.28 0.45
CA THR A 173 0.73 21.86 -0.83
C THR A 173 0.24 21.11 -2.07
N ARG A 174 -0.47 19.99 -1.90
CA ARG A 174 -0.99 19.20 -3.01
C ARG A 174 -2.12 19.88 -3.75
N THR A 175 -2.10 19.76 -5.07
CA THR A 175 -3.19 20.13 -5.97
C THR A 175 -4.20 18.99 -6.13
N ASP A 176 -3.77 17.75 -5.92
CA ASP A 176 -4.55 16.51 -6.05
C ASP A 176 -5.11 16.00 -4.70
N LYS A 177 -5.53 16.90 -3.80
CA LYS A 177 -5.99 16.57 -2.44
C LYS A 177 -7.08 15.50 -2.39
N GLN A 178 -8.06 15.55 -3.30
CA GLN A 178 -9.14 14.56 -3.33
C GLN A 178 -8.67 13.16 -3.76
N PRO A 179 -8.00 12.97 -4.92
CA PRO A 179 -7.40 11.68 -5.27
C PRO A 179 -6.45 11.13 -4.19
N PHE A 180 -5.67 12.02 -3.57
CA PHE A 180 -4.82 11.66 -2.44
C PHE A 180 -5.63 11.08 -1.28
N LEU A 181 -6.64 11.80 -0.77
CA LEU A 181 -7.44 11.34 0.36
C LEU A 181 -8.15 10.02 0.07
N ASN A 182 -8.67 9.83 -1.14
CA ASN A 182 -9.28 8.56 -1.56
C ASN A 182 -8.28 7.39 -1.43
N SER A 183 -7.07 7.60 -1.96
CA SER A 183 -6.01 6.59 -1.96
C SER A 183 -5.47 6.34 -0.54
N TYR A 184 -5.37 7.40 0.26
CA TYR A 184 -4.88 7.34 1.64
C TYR A 184 -5.89 6.64 2.56
N ILE A 185 -7.19 6.93 2.44
CA ILE A 185 -8.26 6.19 3.16
C ILE A 185 -8.19 4.70 2.84
N SER A 186 -8.05 4.32 1.57
CA SER A 186 -7.88 2.91 1.18
C SER A 186 -6.61 2.28 1.77
N SER A 187 -5.57 3.09 2.03
CA SER A 187 -4.33 2.65 2.67
C SER A 187 -4.49 2.50 4.18
N MET A 188 -5.30 3.36 4.82
CA MET A 188 -5.69 3.24 6.22
C MET A 188 -6.51 1.98 6.47
N GLU A 189 -7.42 1.60 5.57
CA GLU A 189 -8.16 0.33 5.68
C GLU A 189 -7.24 -0.90 5.63
N ALA A 190 -6.20 -0.87 4.79
CA ALA A 190 -5.20 -1.93 4.74
C ALA A 190 -4.34 -1.96 6.01
N ALA A 191 -3.99 -0.78 6.57
CA ALA A 191 -3.29 -0.69 7.84
C ALA A 191 -4.13 -1.26 9.00
N GLU A 192 -5.42 -0.90 9.10
CA GLU A 192 -6.35 -1.43 10.11
C GLU A 192 -6.42 -2.96 10.05
N LYS A 193 -6.65 -3.52 8.86
CA LYS A 193 -6.69 -4.98 8.66
C LYS A 193 -5.41 -5.67 9.13
N ARG A 194 -4.26 -5.07 8.82
CA ARG A 194 -2.96 -5.63 9.21
C ARG A 194 -2.73 -5.54 10.72
N LEU A 195 -3.08 -4.42 11.35
CA LEU A 195 -2.86 -4.19 12.78
C LEU A 195 -3.76 -5.08 13.64
N ASP A 196 -5.02 -5.29 13.23
CA ASP A 196 -5.96 -6.23 13.88
C ASP A 196 -5.47 -7.68 13.86
N CYS A 197 -4.53 -8.01 12.96
CA CYS A 197 -3.79 -9.27 12.95
C CYS A 197 -4.68 -10.54 12.83
N LYS A 198 -5.94 -10.37 12.39
CA LYS A 198 -6.89 -11.46 12.13
C LYS A 198 -6.70 -12.08 10.75
N THR A 199 -6.14 -11.33 9.80
CA THR A 199 -5.93 -11.79 8.44
C THR A 199 -4.58 -12.54 8.32
N PRO A 200 -4.57 -13.74 7.71
CA PRO A 200 -3.32 -14.43 7.39
C PRO A 200 -2.41 -13.57 6.53
N ASP A 201 -1.09 -13.70 6.70
CA ASP A 201 -0.11 -13.01 5.86
C ASP A 201 -0.17 -13.52 4.41
N PRO A 202 -0.66 -12.71 3.46
CA PRO A 202 -0.79 -13.14 2.08
C PRO A 202 0.57 -13.22 1.36
N THR A 203 1.63 -12.67 1.96
CA THR A 203 3.00 -12.65 1.42
C THR A 203 3.89 -13.74 1.98
N CYS A 204 3.38 -14.59 2.87
CA CYS A 204 4.13 -15.71 3.45
C CYS A 204 5.47 -15.32 4.11
N GLY A 205 5.53 -14.18 4.82
CA GLY A 205 6.76 -13.72 5.45
C GLY A 205 7.72 -13.01 4.49
N ALA A 206 7.25 -12.52 3.33
CA ALA A 206 8.09 -11.69 2.48
C ALA A 206 8.54 -10.43 3.23
N THR A 207 9.78 -10.04 3.04
CA THR A 207 10.37 -8.82 3.64
C THR A 207 10.72 -7.78 2.59
N ASN A 208 10.67 -8.14 1.31
CA ASN A 208 11.02 -7.29 0.20
C ASN A 208 9.90 -7.34 -0.84
N TRP A 209 9.71 -6.24 -1.54
CA TRP A 209 8.77 -6.17 -2.66
C TRP A 209 9.33 -5.23 -3.72
N LEU A 210 8.78 -5.35 -4.91
CA LEU A 210 9.20 -4.62 -6.10
C LEU A 210 8.00 -4.50 -7.02
N SER A 211 7.90 -3.36 -7.71
CA SER A 211 6.94 -3.13 -8.79
C SER A 211 7.63 -3.26 -10.15
N PRO A 212 7.43 -4.36 -10.92
CA PRO A 212 8.08 -4.50 -12.22
C PRO A 212 7.74 -3.39 -13.21
N LYS A 213 6.51 -2.87 -13.19
CA LYS A 213 6.10 -1.78 -14.07
C LYS A 213 6.89 -0.49 -13.86
N SER A 214 7.40 -0.24 -12.65
CA SER A 214 8.20 0.96 -12.34
C SER A 214 9.68 0.80 -12.67
N LEU A 215 10.13 -0.39 -13.06
CA LEU A 215 11.50 -0.61 -13.48
C LEU A 215 11.77 0.02 -14.85
N SER A 216 13.00 0.51 -15.03
CA SER A 216 13.47 0.98 -16.33
C SER A 216 13.95 -0.18 -17.20
N ARG A 217 14.09 0.09 -18.49
CA ARG A 217 14.75 -0.81 -19.47
C ARG A 217 16.28 -0.61 -19.54
N GLY A 218 16.86 0.27 -18.71
CA GLY A 218 18.28 0.65 -18.75
C GLY A 218 19.13 -0.06 -17.68
N GLY A 219 20.36 -0.44 -18.05
CA GLY A 219 21.21 -1.37 -17.28
C GLY A 219 22.26 -0.73 -16.37
N GLY A 220 22.30 -1.19 -15.12
CA GLY A 220 23.42 -1.14 -14.16
C GLY A 220 23.66 -2.54 -13.60
N ASN A 221 23.97 -2.68 -12.30
CA ASN A 221 23.97 -3.98 -11.58
C ASN A 221 22.54 -4.56 -11.47
N SER A 222 22.01 -5.07 -12.57
CA SER A 222 20.62 -5.53 -12.69
C SER A 222 20.53 -6.76 -13.60
N GLN A 223 19.55 -7.62 -13.36
CA GLN A 223 19.28 -8.82 -14.16
C GLN A 223 18.06 -8.62 -15.06
N TYR A 224 18.20 -8.87 -16.36
CA TYR A 224 17.08 -8.79 -17.28
C TYR A 224 16.13 -9.99 -17.11
N ARG A 225 14.82 -9.71 -16.97
CA ARG A 225 13.75 -10.72 -16.93
C ARG A 225 12.82 -10.54 -18.12
N LYS A 226 12.85 -11.53 -19.02
CA LYS A 226 12.15 -11.50 -20.31
C LYS A 226 10.63 -11.46 -20.17
N GLU A 227 10.09 -12.10 -19.15
CA GLU A 227 8.65 -12.17 -18.87
C GLU A 227 8.04 -10.83 -18.44
N TYR A 228 8.88 -9.89 -17.97
CA TYR A 228 8.49 -8.50 -17.69
C TYR A 228 9.06 -7.51 -18.70
N ASP A 229 10.07 -7.92 -19.46
CA ASP A 229 10.87 -7.07 -20.33
C ASP A 229 11.48 -5.86 -19.59
N LYS A 230 12.09 -6.16 -18.43
CA LYS A 230 12.66 -5.18 -17.50
C LYS A 230 13.95 -5.68 -16.87
N TYR A 231 14.74 -4.75 -16.34
CA TYR A 231 15.94 -5.03 -15.54
C TYR A 231 15.62 -4.95 -14.05
N PHE A 232 15.75 -6.08 -13.38
CA PHE A 232 15.48 -6.26 -11.95
C PHE A 232 16.74 -6.01 -11.14
N PRO A 233 16.64 -5.46 -9.91
CA PRO A 233 17.80 -5.37 -9.05
C PRO A 233 18.35 -6.77 -8.74
N THR A 234 19.66 -6.88 -8.52
CA THR A 234 20.33 -8.18 -8.33
C THR A 234 19.79 -9.01 -7.18
N TRP A 235 19.11 -8.42 -6.19
CA TRP A 235 18.48 -9.16 -5.09
C TRP A 235 17.09 -9.76 -5.44
N ALA A 236 16.47 -9.32 -6.53
CA ALA A 236 15.11 -9.67 -6.96
C ALA A 236 15.12 -10.62 -8.17
N ILE A 237 15.76 -11.78 -8.01
CA ILE A 237 15.89 -12.79 -9.07
C ILE A 237 14.66 -13.69 -9.14
N SER A 238 14.47 -14.42 -10.24
CA SER A 238 13.37 -15.39 -10.29
C SER A 238 13.69 -16.65 -9.46
N ASN A 239 12.64 -17.37 -9.04
CA ASN A 239 12.81 -18.67 -8.36
C ASN A 239 13.64 -19.67 -9.20
N ASP A 240 13.45 -19.67 -10.52
CA ASP A 240 14.18 -20.57 -11.42
C ASP A 240 15.68 -20.20 -11.48
N ALA A 241 15.99 -18.91 -11.58
CA ALA A 241 17.38 -18.44 -11.55
C ALA A 241 18.06 -18.77 -10.21
N TYR A 242 17.36 -18.55 -9.08
CA TYR A 242 17.87 -18.91 -7.78
C TYR A 242 18.19 -20.40 -7.69
N LYS A 243 17.30 -21.29 -8.14
CA LYS A 243 17.51 -22.76 -8.07
C LYS A 243 18.79 -23.20 -8.78
N THR A 244 19.09 -22.59 -9.93
CA THR A 244 20.26 -22.94 -10.76
C THR A 244 21.59 -22.34 -10.29
N MET A 245 21.58 -21.36 -9.37
CA MET A 245 22.81 -20.74 -8.85
C MET A 245 23.61 -21.69 -7.96
N SER A 246 24.92 -21.52 -7.97
CA SER A 246 25.83 -22.24 -7.06
C SER A 246 25.59 -21.80 -5.60
N ASN A 247 25.94 -22.68 -4.65
CA ASN A 247 25.79 -22.36 -3.23
C ASN A 247 26.62 -21.13 -2.81
N LYS A 248 27.78 -20.93 -3.44
CA LYS A 248 28.63 -19.76 -3.20
C LYS A 248 27.91 -18.47 -3.59
N GLU A 249 27.29 -18.42 -4.76
CA GLU A 249 26.51 -17.26 -5.23
C GLU A 249 25.28 -17.00 -4.35
N LYS A 250 24.55 -18.07 -3.98
CA LYS A 250 23.40 -17.97 -3.06
C LYS A 250 23.80 -17.35 -1.73
N SER A 251 24.87 -17.85 -1.12
CA SER A 251 25.30 -17.44 0.22
C SER A 251 25.69 -15.97 0.34
N ALA A 252 26.11 -15.33 -0.76
CA ALA A 252 26.57 -13.94 -0.76
C ALA A 252 25.41 -12.94 -0.60
N HIS A 253 24.22 -13.24 -1.13
CA HIS A 253 23.12 -12.26 -1.22
C HIS A 253 21.76 -12.76 -0.70
N TRP A 254 21.63 -14.06 -0.45
CA TRP A 254 20.35 -14.67 -0.06
C TRP A 254 20.49 -15.70 1.05
N ASN A 255 19.40 -15.86 1.80
CA ASN A 255 19.24 -16.95 2.73
C ASN A 255 18.74 -18.22 2.01
N PRO A 256 18.90 -19.41 2.62
CA PRO A 256 18.43 -20.67 2.04
C PRO A 256 16.91 -20.73 1.80
N ASP A 257 16.14 -19.88 2.49
CA ASP A 257 14.68 -19.81 2.41
C ASP A 257 14.18 -18.78 1.38
N TYR A 258 15.05 -18.36 0.45
CA TYR A 258 14.69 -17.42 -0.61
C TYR A 258 13.51 -17.92 -1.43
N LYS A 259 12.56 -17.01 -1.66
CA LYS A 259 11.40 -17.29 -2.52
C LYS A 259 10.83 -16.01 -3.10
N GLU A 260 10.61 -15.99 -4.42
CA GLU A 260 9.69 -15.07 -5.08
C GLU A 260 8.25 -15.57 -4.90
N ILE A 261 7.37 -14.67 -4.47
CA ILE A 261 6.03 -14.96 -4.01
C ILE A 261 5.05 -14.09 -4.80
N THR A 262 4.08 -14.76 -5.44
CA THR A 262 2.91 -14.14 -6.05
C THR A 262 1.77 -14.15 -5.05
N VAL A 263 1.06 -13.03 -4.95
CA VAL A 263 -0.05 -12.87 -3.99
C VAL A 263 -1.39 -12.92 -4.73
N PRO A 264 -2.35 -13.76 -4.31
CA PRO A 264 -3.68 -13.78 -4.91
C PRO A 264 -4.34 -12.40 -4.96
N GLY A 265 -4.86 -12.03 -6.13
CA GLY A 265 -5.46 -10.71 -6.35
C GLY A 265 -4.47 -9.57 -6.59
N VAL A 266 -3.16 -9.83 -6.57
CA VAL A 266 -2.12 -8.85 -6.93
C VAL A 266 -1.54 -9.20 -8.29
N SER A 267 -1.57 -8.24 -9.23
CA SER A 267 -0.94 -8.44 -10.53
C SER A 267 0.57 -8.58 -10.35
N PRO A 268 1.22 -9.60 -10.96
CA PRO A 268 2.68 -9.72 -10.96
C PRO A 268 3.38 -8.53 -11.62
N GLN A 269 2.68 -7.74 -12.44
CA GLN A 269 3.21 -6.48 -13.01
C GLN A 269 3.19 -5.33 -12.01
N ASP A 270 2.25 -5.36 -11.04
CA ASP A 270 2.12 -4.36 -10.00
C ASP A 270 3.08 -4.62 -8.85
N PHE A 271 3.14 -5.87 -8.37
CA PHE A 271 4.05 -6.26 -7.32
C PHE A 271 4.51 -7.72 -7.42
N LEU A 272 5.78 -7.91 -7.08
CA LEU A 272 6.36 -9.18 -6.68
C LEU A 272 6.90 -9.06 -5.26
N PHE A 273 6.77 -10.12 -4.48
CA PHE A 273 7.21 -10.18 -3.09
C PHE A 273 8.32 -11.20 -2.95
N TYR A 274 9.28 -10.95 -2.06
CA TYR A 274 10.45 -11.77 -1.87
C TYR A 274 10.71 -12.02 -0.38
N LYS A 275 10.95 -13.29 -0.06
CA LYS A 275 11.46 -13.76 1.23
C LYS A 275 12.93 -14.13 1.09
N GLY A 276 13.70 -14.07 2.18
CA GLY A 276 15.08 -14.59 2.23
C GLY A 276 16.12 -13.73 1.50
N VAL A 277 15.84 -12.44 1.32
CA VAL A 277 16.83 -11.45 0.85
C VAL A 277 17.65 -10.95 2.04
N LYS A 278 18.98 -10.89 1.91
CA LYS A 278 19.88 -10.42 2.98
C LYS A 278 19.96 -8.90 3.06
#